data_AF-A0A7X9P6W2-F1
#
_entry.id   AF-A0A7X9P6W2-F1
#
_cell.length_a   1.000
_cell.length_b   1.000
_cell.length_c   1.000
_cell.angle_alpha   90.00
_cell.angle_beta   90.00
_cell.angle_gamma   90.00
#
_symmetry.space_group_name_H-M   'P 1'
#
loop_
_entity.id
_entity.type
_entity.pdbx_description
1 polymer ?
#
loop_
_entity_poly.entity_id
_entity_poly.type
_entity_poly.pdbx_seq_one_letter_code
_entity_poly.pdbx_strand_id
1 'polypeptide(L)'
;MHLHGWWKLPALAALLAIAPGCCCGGDDGDDQDVAEDSTDAADADDTATEDTTGDDAADVLPDVEDTPPEEVDPGPCDGVTNVNCLQIQLGETMFYRRLDDYETQDIDDEGTTRTVVYLPDLIDEAVTPRPEDYRYKGYGTDGYTYGGFATWENVLNGYIELGNRRLYWDPSQMLPNSWNVRDTYLIVLSPAGG
;
A
#
# COMPACT_ATOMS: atom_id res chain seq x y z
N MET A 1 13.89 49.75 2.07
CA MET A 1 12.73 49.78 1.17
C MET A 1 12.25 48.33 1.05
N HIS A 2 11.57 47.79 2.07
CA HIS A 2 10.11 47.67 2.17
C HIS A 2 9.43 47.29 0.85
N LEU A 3 9.10 46.00 0.68
CA LEU A 3 7.86 45.52 0.08
C LEU A 3 7.51 44.14 0.71
N HIS A 4 6.63 44.17 1.70
CA HIS A 4 5.91 43.02 2.23
C HIS A 4 4.82 42.62 1.22
N GLY A 5 4.83 41.37 0.74
CA GLY A 5 3.76 40.79 -0.06
C GLY A 5 2.94 39.81 0.78
N TRP A 6 1.89 40.32 1.43
CA TRP A 6 0.81 39.51 2.01
C TRP A 6 -0.09 38.96 0.90
N TRP A 7 -0.24 37.63 0.83
CA TRP A 7 -1.36 37.03 0.09
C TRP A 7 -2.35 36.46 1.10
N LYS A 8 -3.56 37.01 1.04
CA LYS A 8 -4.72 36.64 1.84
C LYS A 8 -5.36 35.39 1.23
N LEU A 9 -5.49 34.34 2.04
CA LEU A 9 -6.40 33.22 1.79
C LEU A 9 -7.85 33.74 1.80
N PRO A 10 -8.69 33.40 0.79
CA PRO A 10 -10.12 33.49 0.97
C PRO A 10 -10.61 32.27 1.75
N ALA A 11 -11.11 32.53 2.96
CA ALA A 11 -11.99 31.62 3.67
C ALA A 11 -13.28 31.45 2.88
N LEU A 12 -13.55 30.24 2.38
CA LEU A 12 -14.88 29.85 1.93
C LEU A 12 -15.54 29.06 3.06
N ALA A 13 -16.50 29.70 3.70
CA ALA A 13 -17.39 29.10 4.68
C ALA A 13 -18.76 28.83 4.03
N ALA A 14 -19.38 27.74 4.49
CA ALA A 14 -20.80 27.39 4.44
C ALA A 14 -21.31 26.87 3.07
N LEU A 15 -22.15 25.83 2.99
CA LEU A 15 -23.45 25.73 3.66
C LEU A 15 -23.93 24.27 3.77
N LEU A 16 -24.65 24.01 4.85
CA LEU A 16 -25.42 22.82 5.22
C LEU A 16 -26.55 22.52 4.21
N ALA A 17 -26.77 21.23 3.88
CA ALA A 17 -28.11 20.73 3.54
C ALA A 17 -28.24 19.25 3.94
N ILE A 18 -28.87 19.03 5.09
CA ILE A 18 -29.37 17.75 5.58
C ILE A 18 -30.70 17.48 4.87
N ALA A 19 -30.85 16.30 4.27
CA ALA A 19 -32.15 15.76 3.87
C ALA A 19 -32.36 14.39 4.55
N PRO A 20 -33.34 14.26 5.46
CA PRO A 20 -33.82 12.97 5.93
C PRO A 20 -34.95 12.49 5.01
N GLY A 21 -34.71 11.39 4.30
CA GLY A 21 -35.71 10.73 3.47
C GLY A 21 -35.88 9.27 3.91
N CYS A 22 -36.81 9.04 4.83
CA CYS A 22 -37.39 7.73 5.10
C CYS A 22 -38.08 7.18 3.83
N CYS A 23 -38.01 5.86 3.59
CA CYS A 23 -39.17 4.95 3.61
C CYS A 23 -38.97 3.66 2.78
N CYS A 24 -39.20 2.53 3.47
CA CYS A 24 -39.93 1.32 3.04
C CYS A 24 -39.23 0.18 2.27
N GLY A 25 -39.46 -1.03 2.81
CA GLY A 25 -39.40 -2.33 2.16
C GLY A 25 -38.11 -3.09 2.48
N GLY A 26 -38.05 -4.09 3.36
CA GLY A 26 -39.07 -5.09 3.68
C GLY A 26 -39.11 -6.11 2.55
N ASP A 27 -38.21 -7.10 2.57
CA ASP A 27 -38.47 -8.40 1.97
C ASP A 27 -37.68 -9.48 2.72
N ASP A 28 -38.45 -10.49 3.09
CA ASP A 28 -38.14 -11.71 3.81
C ASP A 28 -37.02 -12.49 3.08
N GLY A 29 -36.06 -13.09 3.78
CA GLY A 29 -36.24 -14.42 4.30
C GLY A 29 -35.92 -15.47 3.23
N ASP A 30 -34.65 -15.82 3.09
CA ASP A 30 -34.26 -17.10 2.47
C ASP A 30 -33.09 -17.68 3.28
N ASP A 31 -33.49 -18.53 4.23
CA ASP A 31 -32.67 -19.59 4.79
C ASP A 31 -32.13 -20.46 3.66
N GLN A 32 -30.81 -20.42 3.44
CA GLN A 32 -30.13 -21.50 2.74
C GLN A 32 -29.13 -22.15 3.69
N ASP A 33 -29.68 -23.08 4.47
CA ASP A 33 -28.97 -24.24 4.97
C ASP A 33 -28.34 -24.99 3.79
N VAL A 34 -27.02 -24.86 3.61
CA VAL A 34 -26.27 -25.74 2.70
C VAL A 34 -25.02 -26.26 3.40
N ALA A 35 -25.19 -27.50 3.86
CA ALA A 35 -24.24 -28.60 3.92
C ALA A 35 -22.92 -28.36 4.65
N GLU A 36 -22.91 -28.86 5.90
CA GLU A 36 -21.74 -29.48 6.50
C GLU A 36 -21.25 -30.60 5.58
N ASP A 37 -20.09 -30.44 4.95
CA ASP A 37 -19.35 -31.55 4.33
C ASP A 37 -18.09 -31.82 5.12
N SER A 38 -18.14 -32.93 5.83
CA SER A 38 -17.06 -33.57 6.56
C SER A 38 -16.16 -34.33 5.60
N THR A 39 -14.88 -34.00 5.52
CA THR A 39 -13.83 -35.02 5.34
C THR A 39 -12.58 -34.57 6.09
N ASP A 40 -12.22 -35.23 7.18
CA ASP A 40 -11.54 -36.52 7.32
C ASP A 40 -10.02 -36.41 7.27
N ALA A 41 -9.42 -37.13 8.21
CA ALA A 41 -8.05 -37.05 8.67
C ALA A 41 -7.06 -37.79 7.76
N ALA A 42 -5.79 -37.37 7.83
CA ALA A 42 -4.60 -38.21 7.63
C ALA A 42 -3.39 -37.41 8.17
N ASP A 43 -2.78 -37.86 9.28
CA ASP A 43 -1.54 -38.66 9.30
C ASP A 43 -0.30 -37.83 8.88
N ALA A 44 0.54 -37.39 9.82
CA ALA A 44 1.59 -38.14 10.52
C ALA A 44 2.86 -38.36 9.67
N ASP A 45 3.93 -37.65 10.01
CA ASP A 45 5.36 -38.06 9.97
C ASP A 45 6.13 -36.88 10.61
N ASP A 46 6.65 -36.91 11.84
CA ASP A 46 7.66 -37.77 12.46
C ASP A 46 9.01 -37.82 11.72
N THR A 47 10.09 -37.81 12.51
CA THR A 47 11.53 -37.85 12.15
C THR A 47 12.17 -36.51 11.72
N ALA A 48 13.32 -36.07 12.22
CA ALA A 48 14.24 -36.60 13.21
C ALA A 48 15.07 -35.44 13.82
N THR A 49 15.17 -35.45 15.14
CA THR A 49 16.26 -34.83 15.90
C THR A 49 17.56 -35.58 15.60
N GLU A 50 18.54 -34.91 15.00
CA GLU A 50 19.95 -35.33 15.08
C GLU A 50 20.76 -34.32 15.88
N ASP A 51 21.07 -34.77 17.08
CA ASP A 51 22.08 -34.28 18.01
C ASP A 51 23.47 -34.59 17.43
N THR A 52 24.29 -33.55 17.23
CA THR A 52 25.74 -33.72 17.09
C THR A 52 26.44 -32.77 18.04
N THR A 53 26.60 -33.28 19.26
CA THR A 53 27.64 -32.90 20.21
C THR A 53 29.03 -33.17 19.61
N GLY A 54 29.86 -32.13 19.48
CA GLY A 54 31.30 -32.20 19.19
C GLY A 54 31.93 -30.87 19.60
N ASP A 55 32.48 -30.76 20.81
CA ASP A 55 33.83 -31.13 21.25
C ASP A 55 34.91 -30.13 20.80
N ASP A 56 35.77 -29.85 21.76
CA ASP A 56 36.59 -28.68 22.01
C ASP A 56 37.58 -28.29 20.90
N ALA A 57 37.58 -26.99 20.58
CA ALA A 57 38.81 -26.27 20.23
C ALA A 57 38.73 -24.85 20.78
N ALA A 58 39.41 -24.61 21.89
CA ALA A 58 39.73 -23.27 22.39
C ALA A 58 40.71 -22.61 21.40
N ASP A 59 40.16 -22.07 20.32
CA ASP A 59 40.91 -21.25 19.37
C ASP A 59 40.85 -19.79 19.83
N VAL A 60 42.01 -19.21 20.06
CA VAL A 60 42.17 -17.81 20.46
C VAL A 60 41.83 -16.97 19.25
N LEU A 61 40.58 -16.54 19.15
CA LEU A 61 40.13 -15.61 18.12
C LEU A 61 40.88 -14.28 18.30
N PRO A 62 41.53 -13.75 17.24
CA PRO A 62 42.06 -12.40 17.29
C PRO A 62 40.90 -11.44 17.58
N ASP A 63 41.17 -10.38 18.35
CA ASP A 63 40.26 -9.24 18.55
C ASP A 63 39.72 -8.81 17.18
N VAL A 64 38.51 -9.27 16.87
CA VAL A 64 37.77 -8.82 15.69
C VAL A 64 37.32 -7.43 16.09
N GLU A 65 38.01 -6.42 15.55
CA GLU A 65 37.53 -5.06 15.65
C GLU A 65 36.07 -5.06 15.20
N ASP A 66 35.20 -4.73 16.17
CA ASP A 66 33.73 -4.64 16.08
C ASP A 66 33.40 -3.53 15.07
N THR A 67 33.66 -3.85 13.81
CA THR A 67 33.34 -3.03 12.67
C THR A 67 31.83 -3.20 12.55
N PRO A 68 31.05 -2.12 12.76
CA PRO A 68 29.61 -2.18 12.57
C PRO A 68 29.38 -2.81 11.20
N PRO A 69 28.46 -3.79 11.07
CA PRO A 69 28.20 -4.40 9.77
C PRO A 69 27.98 -3.26 8.78
N GLU A 70 28.80 -3.20 7.72
CA GLU A 70 28.53 -2.28 6.63
C GLU A 70 27.06 -2.46 6.28
N GLU A 71 26.28 -1.38 6.36
CA GLU A 71 24.88 -1.42 5.97
C GLU A 71 24.86 -1.92 4.53
N VAL A 72 24.43 -3.17 4.37
CA VAL A 72 24.27 -3.79 3.07
C VAL A 72 23.24 -2.93 2.36
N ASP A 73 23.72 -2.08 1.45
CA ASP A 73 22.87 -1.35 0.53
C ASP A 73 21.97 -2.40 -0.14
N PRO A 74 20.66 -2.46 0.19
CA PRO A 74 19.82 -3.62 -0.11
C PRO A 74 19.54 -3.79 -1.61
N GLY A 75 20.24 -3.04 -2.46
CA GLY A 75 20.09 -3.06 -3.90
C GLY A 75 18.77 -2.42 -4.34
N PRO A 76 18.57 -2.27 -5.66
CA PRO A 76 17.31 -1.80 -6.21
C PRO A 76 16.22 -2.79 -5.81
N CYS A 77 15.21 -2.25 -5.14
CA CYS A 77 14.06 -2.96 -4.64
C CYS A 77 13.45 -3.92 -5.67
N ASP A 78 13.37 -5.20 -5.30
CA ASP A 78 12.82 -6.24 -6.18
C ASP A 78 11.29 -6.16 -6.35
N GLY A 79 10.64 -5.26 -5.60
CA GLY A 79 9.21 -4.95 -5.66
C GLY A 79 8.33 -6.11 -5.19
N VAL A 80 8.73 -7.36 -5.34
CA VAL A 80 7.86 -8.52 -5.09
C VAL A 80 8.04 -9.05 -3.67
N THR A 81 9.28 -9.21 -3.21
CA THR A 81 9.56 -9.81 -1.89
C THR A 81 9.68 -8.77 -0.79
N ASN A 82 10.11 -7.55 -1.13
CA ASN A 82 10.19 -6.46 -0.16
C ASN A 82 8.83 -5.76 0.00
N VAL A 83 8.08 -6.14 1.05
CA VAL A 83 6.78 -5.54 1.41
C VAL A 83 6.86 -4.07 1.81
N ASN A 84 8.06 -3.57 2.05
CA ASN A 84 8.30 -2.18 2.41
C ASN A 84 8.76 -1.35 1.20
N CYS A 85 8.63 -1.86 -0.01
CA CYS A 85 9.02 -1.13 -1.19
C CYS A 85 7.98 -1.20 -2.31
N LEU A 86 7.83 -0.06 -2.99
CA LEU A 86 6.93 0.18 -4.10
C LEU A 86 7.73 0.65 -5.32
N GLN A 87 7.37 0.12 -6.48
CA GLN A 87 7.87 0.56 -7.77
C GLN A 87 6.88 1.51 -8.44
N ILE A 88 7.38 2.58 -9.04
CA ILE A 88 6.59 3.52 -9.82
C ILE A 88 7.19 3.59 -11.22
N GLN A 89 6.37 3.28 -12.22
CA GLN A 89 6.79 3.25 -13.63
C GLN A 89 6.22 4.45 -14.38
N LEU A 90 7.11 5.18 -15.07
CA LEU A 90 6.76 6.24 -16.02
C LEU A 90 7.43 5.96 -17.36
N GLY A 91 6.68 5.44 -18.32
CA GLY A 91 7.23 4.97 -19.59
C GLY A 91 8.25 3.85 -19.37
N GLU A 92 9.50 4.09 -19.75
CA GLU A 92 10.62 3.14 -19.58
C GLU A 92 11.40 3.37 -18.27
N THR A 93 11.07 4.42 -17.52
CA THR A 93 11.77 4.76 -16.27
C THR A 93 11.08 4.13 -15.07
N MET A 94 11.89 3.58 -14.17
CA MET A 94 11.45 3.01 -12.89
C MET A 94 11.97 3.85 -11.73
N PHE A 95 11.08 4.20 -10.82
CA PHE A 95 11.38 4.84 -9.55
C PHE A 95 11.08 3.86 -8.42
N TYR A 96 11.94 3.83 -7.41
CA TYR A 96 11.77 2.98 -6.24
C TYR A 96 11.47 3.86 -5.03
N ARG A 97 10.53 3.42 -4.20
CA ARG A 97 10.08 4.12 -2.99
C ARG A 97 10.06 3.11 -1.85
N ARG A 98 10.85 3.33 -0.81
CA ARG A 98 10.70 2.55 0.42
C ARG A 98 9.66 3.23 1.29
N LEU A 99 8.66 2.49 1.77
CA LEU A 99 7.52 3.06 2.46
C LEU A 99 7.86 3.55 3.88
N ASP A 100 8.92 3.01 4.49
CA ASP A 100 9.46 3.45 5.79
C ASP A 100 10.17 4.80 5.76
N ASP A 101 10.53 5.29 4.58
CA ASP A 101 11.18 6.59 4.42
C ASP A 101 10.17 7.77 4.43
N TYR A 102 8.87 7.48 4.42
CA TYR A 102 7.79 8.46 4.32
C TYR A 102 7.06 8.65 5.64
N GLU A 103 6.42 9.82 5.79
CA GLU A 103 5.53 10.06 6.93
C GLU A 103 4.34 9.11 6.88
N THR A 104 4.07 8.45 8.00
CA THR A 104 2.98 7.49 8.15
C THR A 104 1.85 8.11 8.97
N GLN A 105 0.62 7.77 8.62
CA GLN A 105 -0.57 8.13 9.38
C GLN A 105 -1.40 6.90 9.70
N ASP A 106 -2.10 6.93 10.84
CA ASP A 106 -3.10 5.92 11.16
C ASP A 106 -4.48 6.37 10.69
N ILE A 107 -5.15 5.51 9.92
CA ILE A 107 -6.53 5.70 9.48
C ILE A 107 -7.43 4.61 10.07
N ASP A 108 -8.68 4.93 10.34
CA ASP A 108 -9.70 3.94 10.69
C ASP A 108 -10.46 3.54 9.42
N ASP A 109 -10.36 2.26 9.06
CA ASP A 109 -11.04 1.65 7.92
C ASP A 109 -11.93 0.52 8.44
N GLU A 110 -13.23 0.75 8.44
CA GLU A 110 -14.25 -0.20 8.92
C GLU A 110 -13.96 -0.73 10.35
N GLY A 111 -13.48 0.13 11.25
CA GLY A 111 -13.13 -0.22 12.63
C GLY A 111 -11.79 -0.95 12.78
N THR A 112 -10.99 -1.02 11.72
CA THR A 112 -9.60 -1.49 11.75
C THR A 112 -8.66 -0.31 11.58
N THR A 113 -7.79 -0.08 12.57
CA THR A 113 -6.71 0.90 12.45
C THR A 113 -5.64 0.38 11.49
N ARG A 114 -5.28 1.20 10.50
CA ARG A 114 -4.25 0.90 9.50
C ARG A 114 -3.21 2.01 9.47
N THR A 115 -1.94 1.63 9.49
CA THR A 115 -0.83 2.55 9.26
C THR A 115 -0.55 2.65 7.76
N VAL A 116 -0.64 3.85 7.22
CA VAL A 116 -0.60 4.10 5.77
C VAL A 116 0.34 5.26 5.42
N VAL A 117 0.78 5.27 4.16
CA VAL A 117 1.47 6.40 3.51
C VAL A 117 0.56 6.99 2.44
N TYR A 118 0.60 8.31 2.29
CA TYR A 118 -0.21 9.00 1.29
C TYR A 118 0.41 8.85 -0.11
N LEU A 119 -0.41 8.50 -1.11
CA LEU A 119 0.11 8.27 -2.46
C LEU A 119 0.75 9.50 -3.13
N PRO A 120 0.24 10.73 -2.94
CA PRO A 120 0.89 11.93 -3.46
C PRO A 120 2.34 12.10 -3.00
N ASP A 121 2.68 11.65 -1.79
CA ASP A 121 4.06 11.74 -1.28
C ASP A 121 5.00 10.78 -2.03
N LEU A 122 4.46 9.68 -2.56
CA LEU A 122 5.21 8.73 -3.37
C LEU A 122 5.38 9.22 -4.82
N ILE A 123 4.46 10.04 -5.32
CA ILE A 123 4.44 10.61 -6.67
C ILE A 123 4.83 12.09 -6.59
N ASP A 124 6.10 12.31 -6.27
CA ASP A 124 6.73 13.62 -6.13
C ASP A 124 7.21 14.19 -7.48
N GLU A 125 7.81 15.39 -7.42
CA GLU A 125 8.37 16.07 -8.60
C GLU A 125 9.50 15.26 -9.28
N ALA A 126 10.14 14.33 -8.56
CA ALA A 126 11.16 13.46 -9.13
C ALA A 126 10.54 12.38 -10.04
N VAL A 127 9.32 11.91 -9.74
CA VAL A 127 8.56 11.04 -10.65
C VAL A 127 8.04 11.84 -11.83
N THR A 128 7.30 12.92 -11.57
CA THR A 128 6.76 13.79 -12.63
C THR A 128 6.43 15.19 -12.11
N PRO A 129 6.81 16.25 -12.84
CA PRO A 129 6.45 17.62 -12.47
C PRO A 129 4.99 17.99 -12.78
N ARG A 130 4.25 17.13 -13.49
CA ARG A 130 2.85 17.37 -13.92
C ARG A 130 2.01 16.11 -13.74
N PRO A 131 1.71 15.71 -12.50
CA PRO A 131 0.98 14.47 -12.21
C PRO A 131 -0.44 14.43 -12.81
N GLU A 132 -1.07 15.57 -13.04
CA GLU A 132 -2.39 15.70 -13.66
C GLU A 132 -2.44 15.25 -15.14
N ASP A 133 -1.30 15.25 -15.83
CA ASP A 133 -1.16 14.79 -17.23
C ASP A 133 -1.20 13.26 -17.35
N TYR A 134 -1.37 12.54 -16.24
CA TYR A 134 -1.30 11.09 -16.18
C TYR A 134 -2.57 10.43 -15.60
N ARG A 135 -2.59 9.12 -15.78
CA ARG A 135 -3.58 8.14 -15.35
C ARG A 135 -2.82 7.03 -14.64
N TYR A 136 -3.33 6.59 -13.50
CA TYR A 136 -2.59 5.78 -12.53
C TYR A 136 -3.21 4.41 -12.42
N LYS A 137 -2.37 3.37 -12.39
CA LYS A 137 -2.84 1.99 -12.22
C LYS A 137 -1.92 1.23 -11.28
N GLY A 138 -2.50 0.70 -10.21
CA GLY A 138 -1.82 -0.20 -9.26
C GLY A 138 -1.91 -1.66 -9.69
N TYR A 139 -0.82 -2.40 -9.47
CA TYR A 139 -0.68 -3.82 -9.76
C TYR A 139 -0.29 -4.57 -8.48
N GLY A 140 -1.12 -5.55 -8.10
CA GLY A 140 -0.83 -6.52 -7.06
C GLY A 140 0.13 -7.62 -7.54
N THR A 141 0.82 -8.28 -6.62
CA THR A 141 1.75 -9.39 -6.95
C THR A 141 1.05 -10.60 -7.57
N ASP A 142 -0.24 -10.77 -7.34
CA ASP A 142 -1.10 -11.78 -7.96
C ASP A 142 -1.50 -11.44 -9.41
N GLY A 143 -1.04 -10.28 -9.93
CA GLY A 143 -1.43 -9.76 -11.23
C GLY A 143 -2.82 -9.12 -11.22
N TYR A 144 -3.48 -9.03 -10.06
CA TYR A 144 -4.72 -8.31 -9.95
C TYR A 144 -4.46 -6.82 -10.14
N THR A 145 -5.29 -6.22 -10.96
CA THR A 145 -5.24 -4.78 -11.24
C THR A 145 -6.63 -4.22 -11.18
N TYR A 146 -6.74 -2.97 -10.77
CA TYR A 146 -7.99 -2.24 -10.92
C TYR A 146 -8.45 -2.24 -12.40
N GLY A 147 -9.78 -2.35 -12.60
CA GLY A 147 -10.44 -2.40 -13.90
C GLY A 147 -10.34 -1.11 -14.75
N GLY A 148 -9.81 -0.01 -14.20
CA GLY A 148 -9.61 1.27 -14.91
C GLY A 148 -8.29 1.95 -14.56
N PHE A 149 -8.17 3.24 -14.89
CA PHE A 149 -7.09 4.10 -14.40
C PHE A 149 -7.66 5.17 -13.47
N ALA A 150 -7.00 5.40 -12.34
CA ALA A 150 -7.28 6.51 -11.44
C ALA A 150 -6.77 7.84 -12.04
N THR A 151 -7.45 8.95 -11.75
CA THR A 151 -6.97 10.31 -12.06
C THR A 151 -6.08 10.83 -10.94
N TRP A 152 -5.39 11.94 -11.16
CA TRP A 152 -4.65 12.60 -10.07
C TRP A 152 -5.57 13.03 -8.91
N GLU A 153 -6.81 13.44 -9.17
CA GLU A 153 -7.78 13.76 -8.10
C GLU A 153 -8.11 12.53 -7.24
N ASN A 154 -8.13 11.33 -7.84
CA ASN A 154 -8.22 10.10 -7.07
C ASN A 154 -6.95 9.88 -6.25
N VAL A 155 -5.76 10.00 -6.87
CA VAL A 155 -4.43 9.92 -6.22
C VAL A 155 -4.34 10.78 -4.97
N LEU A 156 -4.82 12.02 -5.05
CA LEU A 156 -4.90 12.96 -3.93
C LEU A 156 -5.75 12.48 -2.75
N ASN A 157 -6.42 11.35 -2.79
CA ASN A 157 -7.10 10.78 -1.62
C ASN A 157 -6.82 9.29 -1.46
N GLY A 158 -5.74 8.79 -2.07
CA GLY A 158 -5.33 7.40 -1.96
C GLY A 158 -4.19 7.21 -0.98
N TYR A 159 -4.11 5.99 -0.47
CA TYR A 159 -3.13 5.58 0.53
C TYR A 159 -2.52 4.23 0.16
N ILE A 160 -1.36 3.92 0.72
CA ILE A 160 -0.81 2.57 0.71
C ILE A 160 -0.54 2.10 2.15
N GLU A 161 -1.08 0.95 2.53
CA GLU A 161 -0.88 0.35 3.85
C GLU A 161 0.52 -0.25 3.97
N LEU A 162 1.23 0.10 5.05
CA LEU A 162 2.53 -0.50 5.37
C LEU A 162 2.36 -1.97 5.78
N GLY A 163 3.36 -2.79 5.48
CA GLY A 163 3.38 -4.22 5.81
C GLY A 163 2.61 -5.10 4.83
N ASN A 164 1.43 -4.66 4.36
CA ASN A 164 0.58 -5.41 3.43
C ASN A 164 0.49 -4.81 2.01
N ARG A 165 1.17 -3.66 1.78
CA ARG A 165 1.19 -2.89 0.51
C ARG A 165 -0.17 -2.73 -0.13
N ARG A 166 -1.18 -2.48 0.69
CA ARG A 166 -2.54 -2.45 0.19
C ARG A 166 -2.85 -1.05 -0.27
N LEU A 167 -3.15 -0.92 -1.56
CA LEU A 167 -3.53 0.35 -2.17
C LEU A 167 -5.00 0.62 -1.88
N TYR A 168 -5.25 1.75 -1.21
CA TYR A 168 -6.55 2.22 -0.80
C TYR A 168 -6.97 3.46 -1.57
N TRP A 169 -8.24 3.48 -1.97
CA TRP A 169 -8.90 4.66 -2.49
C TRP A 169 -10.14 4.93 -1.66
N ASP A 170 -10.43 6.20 -1.37
CA ASP A 170 -11.65 6.58 -0.66
C ASP A 170 -12.90 6.04 -1.42
N PRO A 171 -13.72 5.17 -0.80
CA PRO A 171 -14.92 4.60 -1.44
C PRO A 171 -15.94 5.64 -1.91
N SER A 172 -15.97 6.82 -1.28
CA SER A 172 -16.86 7.93 -1.65
C SER A 172 -16.56 8.50 -3.05
N GLN A 173 -15.39 8.19 -3.62
CA GLN A 173 -15.03 8.54 -4.98
C GLN A 173 -15.78 7.73 -6.05
N MET A 174 -16.61 6.77 -5.65
CA MET A 174 -17.45 5.94 -6.53
C MET A 174 -16.63 5.20 -7.61
N LEU A 175 -15.39 4.84 -7.30
CA LEU A 175 -14.58 4.04 -8.21
C LEU A 175 -15.12 2.60 -8.23
N PRO A 176 -15.42 2.01 -9.41
CA PRO A 176 -16.05 0.69 -9.50
C PRO A 176 -15.13 -0.42 -8.96
N ASN A 177 -15.49 -1.01 -7.80
CA ASN A 177 -14.78 -2.12 -7.14
C ASN A 177 -13.29 -1.86 -6.86
N SER A 178 -12.89 -0.60 -6.71
CA SER A 178 -11.49 -0.17 -6.86
C SER A 178 -10.76 0.15 -5.57
N TRP A 179 -11.41 0.08 -4.42
CA TRP A 179 -10.90 0.68 -3.19
C TRP A 179 -9.77 -0.11 -2.51
N ASN A 180 -9.40 -1.29 -3.02
CA ASN A 180 -8.49 -2.21 -2.33
C ASN A 180 -7.72 -3.12 -3.29
N VAL A 181 -6.48 -2.78 -3.64
CA VAL A 181 -5.55 -3.68 -4.35
C VAL A 181 -4.53 -4.21 -3.35
N ARG A 182 -4.52 -5.53 -3.13
CA ARG A 182 -3.61 -6.18 -2.18
C ARG A 182 -2.22 -6.34 -2.78
N ASP A 183 -1.20 -6.34 -1.91
CA ASP A 183 0.18 -6.60 -2.29
C ASP A 183 0.65 -5.78 -3.49
N THR A 184 0.28 -4.50 -3.51
CA THR A 184 0.60 -3.59 -4.60
C THR A 184 2.10 -3.35 -4.63
N TYR A 185 2.77 -3.81 -5.69
CA TYR A 185 4.20 -3.61 -5.85
C TYR A 185 4.55 -2.58 -6.91
N LEU A 186 3.62 -2.28 -7.82
CA LEU A 186 3.85 -1.42 -8.97
C LEU A 186 2.69 -0.45 -9.19
N ILE A 187 3.01 0.82 -9.36
CA ILE A 187 2.12 1.85 -9.87
C ILE A 187 2.62 2.31 -11.24
N VAL A 188 1.79 2.19 -12.27
CA VAL A 188 2.11 2.65 -13.62
C VAL A 188 1.41 3.98 -13.89
N LEU A 189 2.17 4.94 -14.42
CA LEU A 189 1.70 6.23 -14.92
C LEU A 189 1.59 6.17 -16.44
N SER A 190 0.37 6.36 -16.96
CA SER A 190 0.07 6.42 -18.39
C SER A 190 -0.44 7.82 -18.76
N PRO A 191 -0.09 8.38 -19.93
CA PRO A 191 -0.57 9.71 -20.34
C PRO A 191 -2.10 9.79 -20.36
N ALA A 192 -2.67 10.87 -19.82
CA ALA A 192 -4.09 11.16 -19.87
C ALA A 192 -4.48 11.66 -21.27
N GLY A 193 -4.99 10.77 -22.12
CA GLY A 193 -5.50 11.12 -23.46
C GLY A 193 -4.94 10.33 -24.63
N GLY A 194 -4.26 9.20 -24.37
CA GLY A 194 -3.88 8.20 -25.36
C GLY A 194 -4.98 7.21 -25.71
#